data_AF-A0A0F9AMK7-F1
#
_entry.id   AF-A0A0F9AMK7-F1
#
_cell.length_a   1.000
_cell.length_b   1.000
_cell.length_c   1.000
_cell.angle_alpha   90.00
_cell.angle_beta   90.00
_cell.angle_gamma   90.00
#
_symmetry.space_group_name_H-M   'P 1'
#
loop_
_entity.id
_entity.type
_entity.pdbx_description
1 polymer ?
#
loop_
_entity_poly.entity_id
_entity_poly.type
_entity_poly.pdbx_seq_one_letter_code
_entity_poly.pdbx_strand_id
1 'polypeptide(L)'
;MTKLKQLKEAMRNPPPERLAKIEYKSHFMQMLGVSIVSVILIVKGFWYIIFAFIFSLGISYSGGMTAYKKYQNIMVLLGKENPLEFEKDISPSRRRSKIVNHVIGPSAKWASVICSVIIAIMIIPPTINRFLLILAYFLTIMISYTLLYFFFFYWVAYPFYKKEMKIRGI
;
A
#
# COMPACT_ATOMS: atom_id res chain seq x y z
N MET A 1 -4.64 1.41 -30.79
CA MET A 1 -3.24 1.44 -30.30
C MET A 1 -3.08 0.48 -29.13
N THR A 2 -2.04 -0.34 -29.16
CA THR A 2 -1.87 -1.55 -28.32
C THR A 2 -1.69 -1.19 -26.85
N LYS A 3 -2.47 -1.83 -25.96
CA LYS A 3 -2.43 -1.67 -24.49
C LYS A 3 -1.01 -1.74 -23.89
N LEU A 4 -0.10 -2.46 -24.56
CA LEU A 4 1.33 -2.54 -24.21
C LEU A 4 2.09 -1.21 -24.39
N LYS A 5 1.78 -0.40 -25.41
CA LYS A 5 2.37 0.94 -25.59
C LYS A 5 1.88 1.91 -24.51
N GLN A 6 0.58 1.88 -24.18
CA GLN A 6 0.01 2.67 -23.08
C GLN A 6 0.61 2.30 -21.72
N LEU A 7 0.87 1.00 -21.49
CA LEU A 7 1.51 0.53 -20.26
C LEU A 7 2.98 0.99 -20.22
N LYS A 8 3.70 0.93 -21.36
CA LYS A 8 5.06 1.44 -21.50
C LYS A 8 5.15 2.96 -21.31
N GLU A 9 4.20 3.73 -21.84
CA GLU A 9 4.10 5.18 -21.64
C GLU A 9 3.72 5.56 -20.21
N ALA A 10 2.79 4.83 -19.58
CA ALA A 10 2.43 5.02 -18.17
C ALA A 10 3.57 4.67 -17.19
N MET A 11 4.49 3.78 -17.60
CA MET A 11 5.73 3.51 -16.87
C MET A 11 6.81 4.57 -17.12
N ARG A 12 6.83 5.19 -18.30
CA ARG A 12 7.81 6.21 -18.68
C ARG A 12 7.51 7.57 -18.05
N ASN A 13 6.23 7.90 -17.87
CA ASN A 13 5.74 9.09 -17.18
C ASN A 13 4.80 8.68 -16.03
N PRO A 14 5.32 8.12 -14.92
CA PRO A 14 4.50 7.90 -13.75
C PRO A 14 3.91 9.26 -13.31
N PRO A 15 2.61 9.33 -12.95
CA PRO A 15 2.01 10.56 -12.47
C PRO A 15 2.89 11.17 -11.36
N PRO A 16 3.06 12.50 -11.31
CA PRO A 16 3.99 13.16 -10.39
C PRO A 16 3.74 12.78 -8.92
N GLU A 17 2.49 12.44 -8.58
CA GLU A 17 2.09 11.82 -7.32
C GLU A 17 2.85 10.51 -7.00
N ARG A 18 3.02 9.60 -7.97
CA ARG A 18 3.76 8.34 -7.78
C ARG A 18 5.24 8.58 -7.54
N LEU A 19 5.87 9.50 -8.26
CA LEU A 19 7.27 9.82 -8.06
C LEU A 19 7.50 10.35 -6.64
N ALA A 20 6.70 11.33 -6.22
CA ALA A 20 6.79 11.89 -4.87
C ALA A 20 6.48 10.84 -3.77
N LYS A 21 5.53 9.91 -4.02
CA LYS A 21 5.22 8.81 -3.09
C LYS A 21 6.33 7.78 -2.99
N ILE A 22 6.98 7.45 -4.10
CA ILE A 22 8.12 6.52 -4.13
C ILE A 22 9.31 7.15 -3.42
N GLU A 23 9.58 8.43 -3.66
CA GLU A 23 10.62 9.21 -3.00
C GLU A 23 10.40 9.22 -1.46
N TYR A 24 9.19 9.54 -1.00
CA TYR A 24 8.82 9.46 0.41
C TYR A 24 9.02 8.06 1.01
N LYS A 25 8.55 7.02 0.32
CA LYS A 25 8.72 5.63 0.75
C LYS A 25 10.18 5.22 0.83
N SER A 26 11.01 5.68 -0.10
CA SER A 26 12.44 5.40 -0.11
C SER A 26 13.12 5.98 1.13
N HIS A 27 12.84 7.24 1.47
CA HIS A 27 13.37 7.88 2.68
C HIS A 27 12.91 7.16 3.96
N PHE A 28 11.65 6.73 4.01
CA PHE A 28 11.14 5.96 5.14
C PHE A 28 11.79 4.57 5.28
N MET A 29 12.01 3.86 4.17
CA MET A 29 12.72 2.57 4.19
C MET A 29 14.19 2.73 4.58
N GLN A 30 14.83 3.82 4.15
CA GLN A 30 16.18 4.16 4.55
C GLN A 30 16.28 4.42 6.06
N MET A 31 15.33 5.15 6.65
CA MET A 31 15.25 5.32 8.11
C MET A 31 15.14 3.99 8.85
N LEU A 32 14.25 3.11 8.40
CA LEU A 32 14.05 1.79 9.01
C LEU A 32 15.33 0.96 8.94
N GLY A 33 15.98 0.93 7.77
CA GLY A 33 17.25 0.22 7.58
C GLY A 33 18.34 0.74 8.49
N VAL A 34 18.54 2.06 8.53
CA VAL A 34 19.52 2.70 9.42
C VAL A 34 19.20 2.41 10.88
N SER A 35 17.93 2.49 11.28
CA SER A 35 17.51 2.25 12.65
C SER A 35 17.77 0.83 13.11
N ILE A 36 17.47 -0.17 12.27
CA ILE A 36 17.74 -1.57 12.60
C ILE A 36 19.24 -1.80 12.77
N VAL A 37 20.07 -1.31 11.84
CA VAL A 37 21.53 -1.47 11.90
C VAL A 37 22.12 -0.75 13.11
N SER A 38 21.71 0.50 13.36
CA SER A 38 22.19 1.27 14.50
C SER A 38 21.78 0.66 15.84
N VAL A 39 20.55 0.15 15.97
CA VAL A 39 20.10 -0.54 17.20
C VAL A 39 20.93 -1.80 17.46
N ILE A 40 21.19 -2.61 16.43
CA ILE A 40 22.04 -3.81 16.56
C ILE A 40 23.46 -3.43 17.04
N LEU A 41 24.03 -2.36 16.49
CA LEU A 41 25.38 -1.92 16.84
C LEU A 41 25.45 -1.31 18.25
N ILE A 42 24.42 -0.58 18.68
CA ILE A 42 24.31 -0.08 20.06
C ILE A 42 24.24 -1.24 21.06
N VAL A 43 23.43 -2.27 20.77
CA VAL A 43 23.34 -3.48 21.60
C VAL A 43 24.68 -4.23 21.68
N LYS A 44 25.49 -4.20 20.61
CA LYS A 44 26.86 -4.74 20.58
C LYS A 44 27.90 -3.87 21.31
N GLY A 45 27.50 -2.76 21.93
CA GLY A 45 28.37 -1.92 22.76
C GLY A 45 29.01 -0.73 22.05
N PHE A 46 28.63 -0.44 20.81
CA PHE A 46 29.16 0.69 20.04
C PHE A 46 28.37 1.98 20.29
N TRP A 47 28.50 2.53 21.50
CA TRP A 47 27.74 3.70 21.98
C TRP A 47 27.99 4.99 21.18
N TYR A 48 29.17 5.16 20.58
CA TYR A 48 29.52 6.32 19.76
C TYR A 48 28.68 6.45 18.48
N ILE A 49 28.00 5.38 18.06
CA ILE A 49 27.12 5.35 16.89
C ILE A 49 25.81 6.13 17.13
N ILE A 50 25.48 6.45 18.37
CA ILE A 50 24.27 7.22 18.71
C ILE A 50 24.22 8.56 17.97
N PHE A 51 25.35 9.26 17.84
CA PHE A 51 25.40 10.54 17.10
C PHE A 51 25.15 10.36 15.61
N ALA A 52 25.75 9.32 14.99
CA ALA A 52 25.52 8.98 13.59
C ALA A 52 24.07 8.54 13.34
N PHE A 53 23.47 7.83 14.30
CA PHE A 53 22.08 7.40 14.28
C PHE A 53 21.12 8.60 14.30
N ILE A 54 21.28 9.51 15.26
CA ILE A 54 20.45 10.73 15.36
C ILE A 54 20.57 11.58 14.10
N PHE A 55 21.79 11.79 13.60
CA PHE A 55 22.03 12.60 12.41
C PHE A 55 21.43 11.97 11.14
N SER A 56 21.60 10.67 10.95
CA SER A 56 21.04 9.94 9.80
C SER A 56 19.52 9.91 9.82
N LEU A 57 18.90 9.74 10.99
CA LEU A 57 17.46 9.88 11.15
C LEU A 57 17.00 11.31 10.85
N GLY A 58 17.71 12.32 11.34
CA GLY A 58 17.40 13.73 11.09
C GLY A 58 17.39 14.09 9.60
N ILE A 59 18.43 13.71 8.85
CA ILE A 59 18.51 13.94 7.40
C ILE A 59 17.38 13.19 6.68
N SER A 60 17.19 11.91 7.00
CA SER A 60 16.16 11.10 6.34
C SER A 60 14.75 11.64 6.64
N TYR A 61 14.55 12.22 7.83
CA TYR A 61 13.26 12.79 8.25
C TYR A 61 13.00 14.09 7.52
N SER A 62 13.99 14.97 7.45
CA SER A 62 13.89 16.21 6.70
C SER A 62 13.62 15.96 5.21
N GLY A 63 14.35 15.02 4.59
CA GLY A 63 14.14 14.61 3.20
C GLY A 63 12.76 13.99 2.98
N GLY A 64 12.36 13.06 3.84
CA GLY A 64 11.03 12.45 3.81
C GLY A 64 9.90 13.47 3.97
N MET A 65 10.00 14.40 4.91
CA MET A 65 8.97 15.40 5.16
C MET A 65 8.84 16.41 4.00
N THR A 66 9.95 16.75 3.36
CA THR A 66 9.96 17.61 2.16
C THR A 66 9.27 16.91 0.99
N ALA A 67 9.58 15.63 0.75
CA ALA A 67 8.90 14.82 -0.27
C ALA A 67 7.39 14.66 0.04
N TYR A 68 7.02 14.51 1.31
CA TYR A 68 5.63 14.43 1.74
C TYR A 68 4.84 15.72 1.46
N LYS A 69 5.41 16.89 1.78
CA LYS A 69 4.79 18.19 1.45
C LYS A 69 4.62 18.36 -0.06
N LYS A 70 5.63 17.98 -0.85
CA LYS A 70 5.55 17.97 -2.32
C LYS A 70 4.43 17.06 -2.82
N TYR A 71 4.30 15.85 -2.26
CA TYR A 71 3.21 14.93 -2.56
C TYR A 71 1.84 15.52 -2.22
N GLN A 72 1.67 16.12 -1.04
CA GLN A 72 0.42 16.76 -0.64
C GLN A 72 0.03 17.89 -1.59
N ASN A 73 0.98 18.75 -1.96
CA ASN A 73 0.72 19.86 -2.89
C ASN A 73 0.28 19.35 -4.26
N ILE A 74 0.93 18.31 -4.79
CA ILE A 74 0.53 17.67 -6.05
C ILE A 74 -0.89 17.10 -5.93
N MET A 75 -1.23 16.48 -4.80
CA MET A 75 -2.56 15.91 -4.56
C MET A 75 -3.66 16.97 -4.43
N VAL A 76 -3.36 18.11 -3.82
CA VAL A 76 -4.30 19.25 -3.75
C VAL A 76 -4.55 19.81 -5.16
N LEU A 77 -3.51 19.94 -5.98
CA LEU A 77 -3.63 20.45 -7.36
C LEU A 77 -4.39 19.50 -8.29
N LEU A 78 -4.28 18.18 -8.09
CA LEU A 78 -5.03 17.17 -8.85
C LEU A 78 -6.52 17.12 -8.49
N GLY A 79 -6.93 17.65 -7.34
CA GLY A 79 -8.31 17.59 -6.87
C GLY A 79 -8.77 16.18 -6.51
N LYS A 80 -10.05 16.04 -6.11
CA LYS A 80 -10.66 14.72 -5.89
C LYS A 80 -10.90 14.05 -7.25
N GLU A 81 -10.35 12.86 -7.46
CA GLU A 81 -10.60 12.09 -8.68
C GLU A 81 -12.10 11.89 -8.91
N ASN A 82 -12.55 12.12 -10.15
CA ASN A 82 -13.96 11.94 -10.51
C ASN A 82 -14.30 10.44 -10.51
N PRO A 83 -15.34 10.00 -9.77
CA PRO A 83 -15.75 8.60 -9.75
C PRO A 83 -16.03 8.00 -11.14
N LEU A 84 -16.43 8.83 -12.11
CA LEU A 84 -16.68 8.43 -13.52
C LEU A 84 -15.43 7.90 -14.24
N GLU A 85 -14.24 8.27 -13.76
CA GLU A 85 -12.99 7.91 -14.43
C GLU A 85 -12.30 6.67 -13.83
N PHE A 86 -12.85 6.10 -12.75
CA PHE A 86 -12.26 4.92 -12.12
C PHE A 86 -12.19 3.72 -13.08
N GLU A 87 -13.14 3.58 -14.01
CA GLU A 87 -13.13 2.49 -15.00
C GLU A 87 -12.06 2.65 -16.08
N LYS A 88 -11.64 3.89 -16.37
CA LYS A 88 -10.60 4.23 -17.38
C LYS A 88 -9.18 3.94 -16.88
N ASP A 89 -9.04 3.53 -15.63
CA ASP A 89 -7.76 3.25 -15.00
C ASP A 89 -7.12 1.96 -15.55
N ILE A 90 -5.89 2.09 -16.10
CA ILE A 90 -5.15 1.00 -16.79
C ILE A 90 -4.83 -0.16 -15.84
N SER A 91 -4.58 0.13 -14.55
CA SER A 91 -4.15 -0.90 -13.59
C SER A 91 -5.36 -1.58 -12.90
N PRO A 92 -5.55 -2.91 -13.08
CA PRO A 92 -6.73 -3.61 -12.54
C PRO A 92 -6.83 -3.55 -11.02
N SER A 93 -5.70 -3.66 -10.30
CA SER A 93 -5.66 -3.58 -8.84
C SER A 93 -6.04 -2.19 -8.33
N ARG A 94 -5.59 -1.12 -9.00
CA ARG A 94 -5.93 0.26 -8.66
C ARG A 94 -7.40 0.54 -8.90
N ARG A 95 -7.93 0.13 -10.06
CA ARG A 95 -9.36 0.22 -10.37
C ARG A 95 -10.21 -0.44 -9.30
N ARG A 96 -9.88 -1.69 -8.94
CA ARG A 96 -10.60 -2.44 -7.88
C ARG A 96 -10.54 -1.72 -6.54
N SER A 97 -9.36 -1.27 -6.12
CA SER A 97 -9.22 -0.56 -4.84
C SER A 97 -9.95 0.78 -4.82
N LYS A 98 -9.97 1.53 -5.92
CA LYS A 98 -10.71 2.80 -6.01
C LYS A 98 -12.21 2.58 -5.87
N ILE A 99 -12.75 1.58 -6.58
CA ILE A 99 -14.17 1.22 -6.53
C ILE A 99 -14.57 0.75 -5.13
N VAL A 100 -13.78 -0.14 -4.51
CA VAL A 100 -14.07 -0.63 -3.15
C VAL A 100 -14.00 0.50 -2.13
N ASN A 101 -12.96 1.34 -2.19
CA ASN A 101 -12.83 2.48 -1.27
C ASN A 101 -13.93 3.52 -1.45
N HIS A 102 -14.45 3.71 -2.66
CA HIS A 102 -15.52 4.66 -2.92
C HIS A 102 -16.86 4.18 -2.35
N VAL A 103 -17.20 2.90 -2.55
CA VAL A 103 -18.50 2.33 -2.15
C VAL A 103 -18.53 1.94 -0.66
N ILE A 104 -17.47 1.29 -0.18
CA ILE A 104 -17.44 0.66 1.16
C ILE A 104 -16.61 1.49 2.15
N GLY A 105 -15.70 2.33 1.64
CA GLY A 105 -14.81 3.14 2.46
C GLY A 105 -13.51 2.43 2.85
N PRO A 106 -12.63 3.12 3.59
CA PRO A 106 -11.31 2.61 3.98
C PRO A 106 -11.36 1.44 4.99
N SER A 107 -12.51 1.21 5.63
CA SER A 107 -12.76 0.13 6.58
C SER A 107 -12.64 -1.27 5.93
N ALA A 108 -12.96 -1.41 4.65
CA ALA A 108 -12.87 -2.68 3.91
C ALA A 108 -11.45 -3.27 3.91
N LYS A 109 -10.43 -2.41 3.88
CA LYS A 109 -9.03 -2.85 3.92
C LYS A 109 -8.67 -3.44 5.29
N TRP A 110 -9.09 -2.81 6.37
CA TRP A 110 -8.83 -3.33 7.72
C TRP A 110 -9.64 -4.60 8.00
N ALA A 111 -10.90 -4.64 7.57
CA ALA A 111 -11.74 -5.83 7.69
C ALA A 111 -11.13 -7.03 6.95
N SER A 112 -10.62 -6.84 5.73
CA SER A 112 -9.95 -7.92 4.98
C SER A 112 -8.65 -8.39 5.65
N VAL A 113 -7.85 -7.49 6.23
CA VAL A 113 -6.65 -7.88 7.00
C VAL A 113 -7.05 -8.69 8.23
N ILE A 114 -7.97 -8.20 9.05
CA ILE A 114 -8.38 -8.90 10.28
C ILE A 114 -8.96 -10.28 9.94
N CYS A 115 -9.83 -10.35 8.94
CA CYS A 115 -10.44 -11.61 8.51
C CYS A 115 -9.39 -12.58 7.94
N SER A 116 -8.38 -12.09 7.20
CA SER A 116 -7.27 -12.93 6.71
C SER A 116 -6.46 -13.56 7.84
N VAL A 117 -6.25 -12.85 8.95
CA VAL A 117 -5.55 -13.39 10.13
C VAL A 117 -6.40 -14.46 10.82
N ILE A 118 -7.70 -14.20 11.01
CA ILE A 118 -8.62 -15.17 11.62
C ILE A 118 -8.68 -16.46 10.78
N ILE A 119 -8.84 -16.33 9.46
CA ILE A 119 -8.83 -17.47 8.53
C ILE A 119 -7.53 -18.26 8.64
N ALA A 120 -6.39 -17.59 8.71
CA ALA A 120 -5.10 -18.27 8.81
C ALA A 120 -4.99 -19.09 10.11
N ILE A 121 -5.46 -18.56 11.24
CA ILE A 121 -5.50 -19.26 12.55
C ILE A 121 -6.44 -20.47 12.50
N MET A 122 -7.57 -20.38 11.80
CA MET A 122 -8.51 -21.50 11.70
C MET A 122 -8.03 -22.62 10.78
N ILE A 123 -7.25 -22.30 9.73
CA ILE A 123 -6.79 -23.30 8.75
C ILE A 123 -5.54 -24.04 9.23
N ILE A 124 -4.63 -23.35 9.91
CA ILE A 124 -3.31 -23.93 10.24
C ILE A 124 -3.36 -24.54 11.64
N PRO A 125 -3.26 -25.88 11.78
CA PRO A 125 -3.25 -26.51 13.08
C PRO A 125 -1.95 -26.17 13.84
N PRO A 126 -2.04 -25.89 15.16
CA PRO A 126 -0.89 -25.49 15.98
C PRO A 126 0.10 -26.62 16.28
N THR A 127 -0.12 -27.82 15.73
CA THR A 127 0.64 -29.04 16.03
C THR A 127 1.92 -29.20 15.19
N ILE A 128 2.17 -28.33 14.22
CA ILE A 128 3.30 -28.41 13.29
C ILE A 128 4.57 -27.74 13.89
N ASN A 129 5.74 -28.03 13.32
CA ASN A 129 6.99 -27.34 13.66
C ASN A 129 6.88 -25.81 13.48
N ARG A 130 7.38 -25.03 14.45
CA ARG A 130 7.22 -23.57 14.58
C ARG A 130 7.69 -22.79 13.34
N PHE A 131 8.79 -23.20 12.70
CA PHE A 131 9.31 -22.51 11.51
C PHE A 131 8.42 -22.69 10.28
N LEU A 132 7.89 -23.89 10.08
CA LEU A 132 6.98 -24.21 8.97
C LEU A 132 5.65 -23.48 9.16
N LEU A 133 5.23 -23.33 10.43
CA LEU A 133 4.06 -22.56 10.85
C LEU A 133 4.18 -21.06 10.54
N ILE A 134 5.33 -20.43 10.79
CA ILE A 134 5.54 -19.00 10.48
C ILE A 134 5.39 -18.73 8.98
N LEU A 135 6.01 -19.56 8.14
CA LEU A 135 5.93 -19.42 6.69
C LEU A 135 4.50 -19.67 6.18
N ALA A 136 3.84 -20.71 6.70
CA ALA A 136 2.47 -21.05 6.34
C ALA A 136 1.50 -19.92 6.72
N TYR A 137 1.62 -19.34 7.92
CA TYR A 137 0.81 -18.20 8.34
C TYR A 137 0.98 -17.01 7.40
N PHE A 138 2.22 -16.66 7.09
CA PHE A 138 2.51 -15.54 6.20
C PHE A 138 1.88 -15.71 4.81
N LEU A 139 2.03 -16.89 4.21
CA LEU A 139 1.43 -17.20 2.90
C LEU A 139 -0.10 -17.21 2.95
N THR A 140 -0.69 -17.86 3.95
CA THR A 140 -2.15 -17.96 4.08
C THR A 140 -2.79 -16.59 4.32
N ILE A 141 -2.18 -15.72 5.15
CA ILE A 141 -2.64 -14.35 5.35
C ILE A 141 -2.61 -13.57 4.04
N MET A 142 -1.49 -13.64 3.29
CA MET A 142 -1.36 -12.93 2.01
C MET A 142 -2.38 -13.40 0.96
N ILE A 143 -2.60 -14.71 0.85
CA ILE A 143 -3.54 -15.30 -0.11
C ILE A 143 -4.98 -14.94 0.28
N SER A 144 -5.36 -15.16 1.54
CA SER A 144 -6.72 -14.88 2.02
C SER A 144 -7.05 -13.38 1.98
N TYR A 145 -6.10 -12.50 2.31
CA TYR A 145 -6.25 -11.06 2.12
C TYR A 145 -6.52 -10.71 0.65
N THR A 146 -5.75 -11.28 -0.27
CA THR A 146 -5.89 -11.01 -1.71
C THR A 146 -7.27 -11.45 -2.21
N LEU A 147 -7.73 -12.63 -1.80
CA LEU A 147 -9.05 -13.14 -2.13
C LEU A 147 -10.17 -12.27 -1.56
N LEU A 148 -10.09 -11.92 -0.28
CA LEU A 148 -11.11 -11.09 0.36
C LEU A 148 -11.18 -9.68 -0.23
N TYR A 149 -10.06 -8.98 -0.29
CA TYR A 149 -10.04 -7.56 -0.69
C TYR A 149 -10.25 -7.39 -2.21
N PHE A 150 -9.54 -8.16 -3.05
CA PHE A 150 -9.58 -7.94 -4.50
C PHE A 150 -10.67 -8.74 -5.22
N PHE A 151 -11.24 -9.77 -4.61
CA PHE A 151 -12.33 -10.54 -5.22
C PHE A 151 -13.64 -10.33 -4.47
N PHE A 152 -13.74 -10.66 -3.18
CA PHE A 152 -15.01 -10.59 -2.45
C PHE A 152 -15.54 -9.16 -2.33
N PHE A 153 -14.76 -8.25 -1.74
CA PHE A 153 -15.16 -6.85 -1.59
C PHE A 153 -15.37 -6.16 -2.93
N TYR A 154 -14.56 -6.47 -3.95
CA TYR A 154 -14.76 -5.93 -5.29
C TYR A 154 -16.06 -6.44 -5.93
N TRP A 155 -16.37 -7.73 -5.80
CA TRP A 155 -17.57 -8.32 -6.35
C TRP A 155 -18.83 -7.73 -5.73
N VAL A 156 -18.80 -7.41 -4.43
CA VAL A 156 -19.88 -6.68 -3.75
C VAL A 156 -19.90 -5.21 -4.19
N ALA A 157 -18.77 -4.51 -4.20
CA ALA A 157 -18.71 -3.08 -4.51
C ALA A 157 -19.07 -2.75 -5.98
N TYR A 158 -18.71 -3.61 -6.92
CA TYR A 158 -18.89 -3.37 -8.36
C TYR A 158 -20.36 -3.15 -8.80
N PRO A 159 -21.34 -3.97 -8.40
CA PRO A 159 -22.75 -3.72 -8.74
C PRO A 159 -23.29 -2.44 -8.09
N PHE A 160 -22.91 -2.12 -6.85
CA PHE A 160 -23.32 -0.87 -6.19
C PHE A 160 -22.73 0.34 -6.89
N TYR A 161 -21.43 0.30 -7.21
CA TYR A 161 -20.76 1.31 -8.01
C TYR A 161 -21.47 1.50 -9.36
N LYS A 162 -21.73 0.42 -10.11
CA LYS A 162 -22.39 0.52 -11.42
C LYS A 162 -23.82 1.08 -11.32
N LYS A 163 -24.56 0.80 -10.24
CA LYS A 163 -25.87 1.40 -9.98
C LYS A 163 -25.75 2.89 -9.71
N GLU A 164 -24.85 3.30 -8.82
CA GLU A 164 -24.63 4.70 -8.46
C GLU A 164 -24.16 5.54 -9.67
N MET A 165 -23.26 4.98 -10.49
CA MET A 165 -22.77 5.65 -11.70
C MET A 165 -23.82 5.74 -12.81
N LYS A 166 -24.77 4.79 -12.88
CA LYS A 166 -25.92 4.89 -13.79
C LYS A 166 -26.93 5.95 -13.36
N ILE A 167 -27.09 6.16 -12.05
CA ILE A 167 -28.01 7.17 -11.49
C ILE A 167 -27.43 8.59 -11.62
N ARG A 168 -26.10 8.74 -11.53
CA ARG A 168 -25.41 10.03 -11.70
C ARG A 168 -24.97 10.34 -13.14
N GLY A 169 -25.07 9.35 -14.04
CA GLY A 169 -24.61 9.41 -15.43
C GLY A 169 -25.73 9.58 -16.47
N ILE A 170 -26.94 9.91 -16.02
CA ILE A 170 -28.08 10.38 -16.82
C ILE A 170 -28.62 11.63 -16.13
#